data_AF-A0A9D8CKV0-F1
#
_entry.id   AF-A0A9D8CKV0-F1
#
_cell.length_a   1.000
_cell.length_b   1.000
_cell.length_c   1.000
_cell.angle_alpha   90.00
_cell.angle_beta   90.00
_cell.angle_gamma   90.00
#
_symmetry.space_group_name_H-M   'P 1'
#
loop_
_entity.id
_entity.type
_entity.pdbx_description
1 polymer ?
#
loop_
_entity_poly.entity_id
_entity_poly.type
_entity_poly.pdbx_seq_one_letter_code
_entity_poly.pdbx_strand_id
1 'polypeptide(L)'
;MKGLSTLIRYHGQLLDEKRRALAELQGLADRLRQQLVDLGEEMKREQAVAGTSVESSMTYHNYAVVLIERRENLEKMIADVDQQIVAATNEVADAFQELKKYEIAKANRDKRAEEEANRREQTEFDEMGLSIYRRRESGTGLG
;
A
#
# COMPACT_ATOMS: atom_id res chain seq x y z
N MET A 1 -24.61 -1.06 12.79
CA MET A 1 -23.21 -1.44 13.05
C MET A 1 -22.45 -2.00 11.83
N LYS A 2 -23.10 -2.59 10.81
CA LYS A 2 -22.38 -3.33 9.74
C LYS A 2 -21.82 -2.47 8.58
N GLY A 3 -22.33 -1.26 8.33
CA GLY A 3 -21.94 -0.46 7.15
C GLY A 3 -20.46 -0.05 7.11
N LEU A 4 -19.98 0.64 8.16
CA LEU A 4 -18.59 1.12 8.21
C LEU A 4 -17.58 -0.03 8.24
N SER A 5 -17.85 -1.11 8.97
CA SER A 5 -16.96 -2.27 9.00
C SER A 5 -16.86 -2.96 7.63
N THR A 6 -17.96 -3.03 6.87
CA THR A 6 -17.93 -3.55 5.50
C THR A 6 -17.12 -2.65 4.57
N LEU A 7 -17.26 -1.33 4.68
CA LEU A 7 -16.48 -0.37 3.90
C LEU A 7 -14.98 -0.45 4.22
N ILE A 8 -14.61 -0.51 5.51
CA ILE A 8 -13.21 -0.69 5.92
C ILE A 8 -12.62 -1.97 5.32
N ARG A 9 -13.37 -3.09 5.37
CA ARG A 9 -12.91 -4.35 4.78
C ARG A 9 -12.73 -4.22 3.27
N TYR A 10 -13.70 -3.63 2.57
CA TYR A 10 -13.63 -3.43 1.14
C TYR A 10 -12.43 -2.55 0.73
N HIS A 11 -12.26 -1.39 1.38
CA HIS A 11 -11.13 -0.50 1.10
C HIS A 11 -9.78 -1.09 1.53
N GLY A 12 -9.75 -1.95 2.55
CA GLY A 12 -8.57 -2.74 2.89
C GLY A 12 -8.17 -3.68 1.77
N GLN A 13 -9.12 -4.44 1.22
CA GLN A 13 -8.88 -5.31 0.06
C GLN A 13 -8.40 -4.52 -1.16
N LEU A 14 -9.02 -3.37 -1.44
CA LEU A 14 -8.62 -2.50 -2.54
C LEU A 14 -7.18 -1.99 -2.36
N LEU A 15 -6.79 -1.59 -1.15
CA LEU A 15 -5.41 -1.17 -0.85
C LEU A 15 -4.41 -2.31 -1.09
N ASP A 16 -4.75 -3.53 -0.67
CA ASP A 16 -3.91 -4.70 -0.87
C ASP A 16 -3.76 -5.04 -2.36
N GLU A 17 -4.83 -4.94 -3.15
CA GLU A 17 -4.79 -5.07 -4.61
C GLU A 17 -3.85 -4.05 -5.27
N LYS A 18 -3.95 -2.77 -4.87
CA LYS A 18 -3.07 -1.71 -5.38
C LYS A 18 -1.60 -1.93 -5.01
N ARG A 19 -1.34 -2.38 -3.79
CA ARG A 19 0.02 -2.74 -3.35
C ARG A 19 0.59 -3.90 -4.14
N ARG A 20 -0.24 -4.90 -4.45
CA ARG A 20 0.17 -6.04 -5.29
C ARG A 20 0.54 -5.59 -6.69
N ALA A 21 -0.29 -4.75 -7.32
CA ALA A 21 0.00 -4.19 -8.64
C ALA A 21 1.31 -3.38 -8.65
N LEU A 22 1.54 -2.55 -7.62
CA LEU A 22 2.81 -1.81 -7.46
C LEU A 22 4.01 -2.76 -7.35
N ALA A 23 3.89 -3.82 -6.53
CA ALA A 23 4.97 -4.80 -6.37
C ALA A 23 5.26 -5.57 -7.67
N GLU A 24 4.25 -5.88 -8.46
CA GLU A 24 4.41 -6.52 -9.77
C GLU A 24 5.16 -5.61 -10.76
N LEU A 25 4.84 -4.31 -10.79
CA LEU A 25 5.56 -3.33 -11.61
C LEU A 25 7.01 -3.15 -11.17
N GLN A 26 7.26 -3.08 -9.86
CA GLN A 26 8.62 -3.02 -9.31
C GLN A 26 9.43 -4.26 -9.71
N GLY A 27 8.84 -5.46 -9.59
CA GLY A 27 9.48 -6.69 -10.03
C GLY A 27 9.69 -6.79 -11.55
N LEU A 28 8.88 -6.10 -12.36
CA LEU A 28 9.13 -5.96 -13.80
C LEU A 28 10.32 -5.02 -14.06
N ALA A 29 10.36 -3.86 -13.41
CA ALA A 29 11.47 -2.91 -13.54
C ALA A 29 12.81 -3.53 -13.17
N ASP A 30 12.86 -4.28 -12.07
CA ASP A 30 14.08 -4.96 -11.62
C ASP A 30 14.57 -6.00 -12.63
N ARG A 31 13.67 -6.78 -13.23
CA ARG A 31 14.02 -7.73 -14.28
C ARG A 31 14.55 -7.03 -15.54
N LEU A 32 13.94 -5.93 -15.96
CA LEU A 32 14.41 -5.16 -17.12
C LEU A 32 15.78 -4.53 -16.87
N ARG A 33 16.01 -3.98 -15.68
CA ARG A 33 17.32 -3.45 -15.27
C ARG A 33 18.38 -4.53 -15.23
N GLN A 34 18.06 -5.73 -14.74
CA GLN A 34 18.99 -6.86 -14.79
C GLN A 34 19.33 -7.25 -16.22
N GLN A 35 18.33 -7.33 -17.12
CA GLN A 35 18.59 -7.58 -18.54
C GLN A 35 19.49 -6.53 -19.18
N LEU A 36 19.36 -5.26 -18.80
CA LEU A 36 20.22 -4.18 -19.26
C LEU A 36 21.68 -4.35 -18.78
N VAL A 37 21.86 -4.76 -17.53
CA VAL A 37 23.18 -5.08 -16.96
C VAL A 37 23.82 -6.25 -17.70
N ASP A 38 23.08 -7.35 -17.86
CA ASP A 38 23.56 -8.56 -18.53
C ASP A 38 23.96 -8.27 -19.99
N LEU A 39 23.15 -7.47 -20.69
CA LEU A 39 23.46 -7.00 -22.04
C LEU A 39 24.76 -6.18 -22.08
N GLY A 40 24.96 -5.28 -21.12
CA GLY A 40 26.17 -4.49 -21.01
C GLY A 40 27.43 -5.33 -20.76
N GLU A 41 27.32 -6.43 -20.01
CA GLU A 41 28.42 -7.37 -19.83
C GLU A 41 28.70 -8.21 -21.09
N GLU A 42 27.65 -8.64 -21.80
CA GLU A 42 27.76 -9.33 -23.09
C GLU A 42 28.48 -8.46 -24.12
N MET A 43 28.12 -7.17 -24.21
CA MET A 43 28.77 -6.20 -25.09
C MET A 43 30.28 -6.08 -24.81
N LYS A 44 30.68 -6.02 -23.53
CA LYS A 44 32.10 -5.92 -23.14
C LYS A 44 32.88 -7.18 -23.54
N ARG A 45 32.29 -8.36 -23.35
CA ARG A 45 32.91 -9.64 -23.74
C ARG A 45 33.12 -9.70 -25.25
N GLU A 46 32.09 -9.34 -26.02
CA GLU A 46 32.15 -9.40 -27.48
C GLU A 46 33.15 -8.37 -28.04
N GLN A 47 33.20 -7.17 -27.47
CA GLN A 47 34.18 -6.14 -27.87
C GLN A 47 35.62 -6.61 -27.67
N ALA A 48 35.91 -7.31 -26.58
CA ALA A 48 37.24 -7.86 -26.31
C ALA A 48 37.65 -8.91 -27.36
N VAL A 49 36.71 -9.74 -27.81
CA VAL A 49 36.94 -10.76 -28.84
C VAL A 49 37.14 -10.12 -30.21
N ALA A 50 36.35 -9.12 -30.57
CA ALA A 50 36.43 -8.41 -31.84
C ALA A 50 37.79 -7.72 -32.08
N GLY A 51 38.47 -7.30 -31.01
CA GLY A 51 39.82 -6.71 -31.08
C GLY A 51 40.94 -7.68 -31.46
N THR A 52 40.65 -8.98 -31.58
CA THR A 52 41.67 -10.01 -31.84
C THR A 52 41.94 -10.30 -33.31
N SER A 53 41.03 -9.94 -34.24
CA SER A 53 41.25 -10.12 -35.68
C SER A 53 40.43 -9.15 -36.54
N VAL A 54 40.89 -8.86 -37.76
CA VAL A 54 40.21 -7.97 -38.72
C VAL A 54 38.85 -8.55 -39.18
N GLU A 55 38.75 -9.86 -39.33
CA GLU A 55 37.51 -10.56 -39.70
C GLU A 55 36.47 -10.54 -38.57
N SER A 56 36.93 -10.68 -37.32
CA SER A 56 36.11 -10.51 -36.12
C SER A 56 35.62 -9.07 -35.96
N SER A 57 36.40 -8.08 -36.38
CA SER A 57 36.03 -6.66 -36.31
C SER A 57 34.84 -6.29 -37.20
N MET A 58 34.78 -6.80 -38.44
CA MET A 58 33.64 -6.54 -39.34
C MET A 58 32.35 -7.22 -38.84
N THR A 59 32.47 -8.42 -38.30
CA THR A 59 31.33 -9.17 -37.74
C THR A 59 30.74 -8.47 -36.52
N TYR A 60 31.62 -7.91 -35.67
CA TYR A 60 31.25 -7.13 -34.49
C TYR A 60 30.49 -5.85 -34.83
N HIS A 61 30.80 -5.17 -35.94
CA HIS A 61 30.13 -3.92 -36.30
C HIS A 61 28.62 -4.09 -36.50
N ASN A 62 28.21 -5.12 -37.25
CA ASN A 62 26.80 -5.40 -37.49
C ASN A 62 26.07 -5.84 -36.21
N TYR A 63 26.75 -6.63 -35.37
CA TYR A 63 26.22 -7.08 -34.09
C TYR A 63 26.07 -5.93 -33.08
N ALA A 64 27.00 -4.98 -33.06
CA ALA A 64 26.97 -3.81 -32.18
C ALA A 64 25.75 -2.91 -32.45
N VAL A 65 25.33 -2.76 -33.71
CA VAL A 65 24.13 -1.98 -34.07
C VAL A 65 22.88 -2.61 -33.43
N VAL A 66 22.70 -3.92 -33.57
CA VAL A 66 21.55 -4.65 -32.99
C VAL A 66 21.54 -4.55 -31.46
N LEU A 67 22.72 -4.61 -30.82
CA LEU A 67 22.85 -4.48 -29.37
C LEU A 67 22.49 -3.08 -28.88
N ILE A 68 22.89 -2.03 -29.61
CA ILE A 68 22.53 -0.65 -29.29
C ILE A 68 21.01 -0.48 -29.36
N GLU A 69 20.37 -0.95 -30.44
CA GLU A 69 18.91 -0.89 -30.57
C GLU A 69 18.20 -1.64 -29.44
N ARG A 70 18.70 -2.83 -29.07
CA ARG A 70 18.16 -3.61 -27.96
C ARG A 70 18.31 -2.87 -26.62
N ARG A 71 19.45 -2.22 -26.40
CA ARG A 71 19.72 -1.42 -25.20
C ARG A 71 18.75 -0.24 -25.12
N GLU A 72 18.61 0.54 -26.20
CA GLU A 72 17.68 1.66 -26.25
C GLU A 72 16.24 1.24 -25.99
N ASN A 73 15.82 0.08 -26.51
CA ASN A 73 14.49 -0.47 -26.25
C ASN A 73 14.30 -0.85 -24.78
N LEU A 74 15.30 -1.49 -24.15
CA LEU A 74 15.26 -1.78 -22.71
C LEU A 74 15.20 -0.50 -21.87
N GLU A 75 16.00 0.51 -22.20
CA GLU A 75 15.98 1.81 -21.52
C GLU A 75 14.62 2.50 -21.63
N LYS A 76 13.99 2.47 -22.82
CA LYS A 76 12.62 2.97 -23.02
C LYS A 76 11.58 2.20 -22.20
N MET A 77 11.67 0.87 -22.18
CA MET A 77 10.76 0.03 -21.40
C MET A 77 10.91 0.29 -19.89
N ILE A 78 12.14 0.46 -19.39
CA ILE A 78 12.40 0.82 -18.00
C ILE A 78 11.77 2.18 -17.67
N ALA A 79 11.98 3.18 -18.53
CA ALA A 79 11.41 4.51 -18.32
C ALA A 79 9.88 4.49 -18.27
N ASP A 80 9.23 3.71 -19.14
CA ASP A 80 7.78 3.55 -19.15
C ASP A 80 7.28 2.85 -17.86
N VAL A 81 7.90 1.74 -17.47
CA VAL A 81 7.53 1.04 -16.23
C VAL A 81 7.77 1.92 -15.00
N ASP A 82 8.83 2.73 -14.97
CA ASP A 82 9.09 3.66 -13.87
C ASP A 82 8.00 4.74 -13.76
N GLN A 83 7.47 5.25 -14.89
CA GLN A 83 6.31 6.13 -14.86
C GLN A 83 5.05 5.43 -14.32
N GLN A 84 4.83 4.17 -14.71
CA GLN A 84 3.74 3.35 -14.18
C GLN A 84 3.88 3.10 -12.67
N ILE A 85 5.11 2.90 -12.17
CA ILE A 85 5.40 2.75 -10.73
C ILE A 85 5.02 4.02 -9.97
N VAL A 86 5.34 5.20 -10.51
CA VAL A 86 4.96 6.48 -9.89
C VAL A 86 3.43 6.59 -9.82
N ALA A 87 2.73 6.29 -10.92
CA ALA A 87 1.27 6.29 -10.94
C ALA A 87 0.67 5.30 -9.93
N ALA A 88 1.14 4.05 -9.91
CA ALA A 88 0.68 3.02 -8.97
C ALA A 88 0.98 3.38 -7.50
N THR A 89 2.09 4.08 -7.23
CA THR A 89 2.43 4.59 -5.90
C THR A 89 1.39 5.62 -5.43
N ASN A 90 0.97 6.53 -6.31
CA ASN A 90 -0.09 7.48 -6.00
C ASN A 90 -1.43 6.78 -5.77
N GLU A 91 -1.78 5.77 -6.57
CA GLU A 91 -3.00 4.98 -6.35
C GLU A 91 -3.01 4.26 -5.00
N VAL A 92 -1.87 3.73 -4.56
CA VAL A 92 -1.71 3.13 -3.22
C VAL A 92 -1.92 4.19 -2.14
N ALA A 93 -1.35 5.39 -2.31
CA ALA A 93 -1.52 6.48 -1.37
C ALA A 93 -2.99 6.93 -1.26
N ASP A 94 -3.68 7.07 -2.39
CA ASP A 94 -5.10 7.45 -2.44
C ASP A 94 -5.98 6.39 -1.78
N ALA A 95 -5.77 5.10 -2.10
CA ALA A 95 -6.50 3.99 -1.47
C ALA A 95 -6.27 3.94 0.04
N PHE A 96 -5.06 4.21 0.50
CA PHE A 96 -4.73 4.28 1.91
C PHE A 96 -5.43 5.44 2.62
N GLN A 97 -5.43 6.64 2.01
CA GLN A 97 -6.14 7.80 2.56
C GLN A 97 -7.64 7.52 2.69
N GLU A 98 -8.24 6.89 1.68
CA GLU A 98 -9.65 6.55 1.68
C GLU A 98 -9.99 5.53 2.78
N LEU A 99 -9.18 4.47 2.94
CA LEU A 99 -9.31 3.53 4.06
C LEU A 99 -9.25 4.25 5.42
N LYS A 100 -8.29 5.17 5.60
CA LYS A 100 -8.13 5.93 6.86
C LYS A 100 -9.34 6.78 7.20
N LYS A 101 -10.03 7.38 6.22
CA LYS A 101 -11.26 8.12 6.48
C LYS A 101 -12.32 7.24 7.16
N TYR A 102 -12.54 6.03 6.66
CA TYR A 102 -13.52 5.11 7.24
C TYR A 102 -13.10 4.57 8.61
N GLU A 103 -11.82 4.28 8.81
CA GLU A 103 -11.29 3.86 10.11
C GLU A 103 -11.52 4.95 11.17
N ILE A 104 -11.20 6.22 10.85
CA ILE A 104 -11.41 7.36 11.75
C ILE A 104 -12.91 7.57 12.02
N ALA A 105 -13.75 7.48 10.99
CA ALA A 105 -15.20 7.61 11.15
C ALA A 105 -15.77 6.52 12.07
N LYS A 106 -15.29 5.28 11.95
CA LYS A 106 -15.67 4.19 12.84
C LYS A 106 -15.19 4.44 14.27
N ALA A 107 -13.93 4.80 14.46
CA ALA A 107 -13.37 5.07 15.79
C ALA A 107 -14.13 6.18 16.52
N ASN A 108 -14.46 7.27 15.82
CA ASN A 108 -15.25 8.36 16.38
C ASN A 108 -16.67 7.92 16.78
N ARG A 109 -17.29 7.05 15.97
CA ARG A 109 -18.62 6.52 16.27
C ARG A 109 -18.61 5.59 17.47
N ASP A 110 -17.63 4.71 17.54
CA ASP A 110 -17.49 3.75 18.64
C ASP A 110 -17.24 4.50 19.95
N LYS A 111 -16.37 5.52 19.93
CA LYS A 111 -16.14 6.40 21.10
C LYS A 111 -17.42 7.07 21.59
N ARG A 112 -18.24 7.63 20.69
CA ARG A 112 -19.53 8.24 21.08
C ARG A 112 -20.49 7.21 21.68
N ALA A 113 -20.54 6.02 21.12
CA ALA A 113 -21.41 4.95 21.63
C ALA A 113 -20.97 4.50 23.03
N GLU A 114 -19.67 4.42 23.29
CA GLU A 114 -19.10 4.13 24.60
C GLU A 114 -19.40 5.24 25.61
N GLU A 115 -19.21 6.51 25.24
CA GLU A 115 -19.54 7.66 26.08
C GLU A 115 -21.04 7.71 26.45
N GLU A 116 -21.93 7.40 25.49
CA GLU A 116 -23.36 7.30 25.74
C GLU A 116 -23.72 6.12 26.65
N ALA A 117 -23.08 4.96 26.48
CA ALA A 117 -23.29 3.79 27.34
C ALA A 117 -22.86 4.09 28.78
N ASN A 118 -21.66 4.64 28.97
CA ASN A 118 -21.14 5.02 30.28
C ASN A 118 -22.03 6.06 30.96
N ARG A 119 -22.58 7.03 30.20
CA ARG A 119 -23.50 8.03 30.75
C ARG A 119 -24.82 7.41 31.22
N ARG A 120 -25.37 6.44 30.46
CA ARG A 120 -26.58 5.72 30.87
C ARG A 120 -26.34 4.91 32.12
N GLU A 121 -25.25 4.16 32.18
CA GLU A 121 -24.87 3.34 33.33
C GLU A 121 -24.66 4.20 34.59
N GLN A 122 -24.00 5.35 34.48
CA GLN A 122 -23.85 6.29 35.60
C GLN A 122 -25.20 6.81 36.10
N THR A 123 -26.12 7.16 35.18
CA THR A 123 -27.47 7.64 35.54
C THR A 123 -28.24 6.56 36.30
N GLU A 124 -28.16 5.31 35.85
CA GLU A 124 -28.81 4.16 36.51
C GLU A 124 -28.23 3.92 37.92
N PHE A 125 -26.91 4.02 38.09
CA PHE A 125 -26.27 3.92 39.41
C PHE A 125 -26.68 5.05 40.36
N ASP A 126 -26.76 6.29 39.87
CA ASP A 126 -27.18 7.44 40.67
C ASP A 126 -28.64 7.29 41.12
N GLU A 127 -29.54 6.84 40.24
CA GLU A 127 -30.95 6.56 40.56
C GLU A 127 -31.09 5.46 41.62
N MET A 128 -30.32 4.37 41.48
CA MET A 128 -30.27 3.30 42.48
C MET A 128 -29.79 3.82 43.83
N GLY A 129 -28.71 4.62 43.86
CA GLY A 129 -28.19 5.23 45.08
C GLY A 129 -29.23 6.11 45.80
N LEU A 130 -29.93 6.96 45.06
CA LEU A 130 -31.02 7.79 45.58
C LEU A 130 -32.20 6.97 46.10
N SER A 131 -32.52 5.84 45.47
CA SER A 131 -33.59 4.94 45.94
C SER A 131 -33.24 4.27 47.27
N ILE A 132 -31.99 3.81 47.42
CA ILE A 132 -31.48 3.18 48.64
C ILE A 132 -31.44 4.19 49.78
N TYR A 133 -30.94 5.41 49.51
CA TYR A 133 -30.90 6.48 50.50
C TYR A 133 -32.31 6.82 51.02
N ARG A 134 -33.27 7.06 50.13
CA ARG A 134 -34.67 7.35 50.49
C ARG A 134 -35.31 6.24 51.33
N ARG A 135 -35.07 4.97 50.98
CA ARG A 135 -35.57 3.82 51.77
C ARG A 135 -34.98 3.77 53.16
N ARG A 136 -33.71 4.14 53.33
CA ARG A 136 -33.04 4.15 54.64
C ARG A 136 -33.58 5.27 55.52
N GLU A 137 -33.77 6.46 54.96
CA GLU A 137 -34.30 7.64 55.67
C GLU A 137 -35.75 7.42 56.16
N SER A 138 -36.59 6.82 55.31
CA SER A 138 -37.98 6.46 55.66
C SER A 138 -38.08 5.29 56.65
N GLY A 139 -37.04 4.46 56.79
CA GLY A 139 -36.95 3.41 57.81
C GLY A 139 -36.46 3.87 59.19
N THR A 140 -35.85 5.05 59.29
CA THR A 140 -35.31 5.62 60.54
C THR A 140 -36.25 6.58 61.28
N GLY A 141 -37.48 6.79 60.78
CA GLY A 141 -38.46 7.73 61.37
C GLY A 141 -39.56 7.13 62.26
N LEU A 142 -39.45 5.86 62.69
CA LEU A 142 -40.44 5.16 63.52
C LEU A 142 -39.86 4.59 64.83
N GLY A 143 -38.90 5.30 65.43
CA GLY A 143 -38.39 5.02 66.78
C GLY A 143 -38.89 6.04 67.78
#